data_AF-U2Q4Y3-F1
#
_entry.id   AF-U2Q4Y3-F1
#
_cell.length_a   1.000
_cell.length_b   1.000
_cell.length_c   1.000
_cell.angle_alpha   90.00
_cell.angle_beta   90.00
_cell.angle_gamma   90.00
#
_symmetry.space_group_name_H-M   'P 1'
#
loop_
_entity.id
_entity.type
_entity.pdbx_description
1 polymer ?
#
loop_
_entity_poly.entity_id
_entity_poly.type
_entity_poly.pdbx_seq_one_letter_code
_entity_poly.pdbx_strand_id
1 'polypeptide(L)' 'MNRQDVEWSKFASGLLGYIDAGLSRFIETDYKIDLNMSMGEILHELQESTSIDQLSSDLQRVAKEYERHSKKQ' A
#
# COMPACT_ATOMS: atom_id res chain seq x y z
N MET A 1 -4.60 -2.54 -21.82
CA MET A 1 -4.05 -2.57 -20.45
C MET A 1 -3.25 -3.86 -20.32
N ASN A 2 -1.98 -3.79 -19.95
CA ASN A 2 -1.15 -4.98 -19.82
C ASN A 2 -1.57 -5.76 -18.55
N ARG A 3 -1.37 -7.08 -18.54
CA ARG A 3 -1.63 -7.93 -17.36
C ARG A 3 -0.90 -7.40 -16.12
N GLN A 4 0.33 -6.89 -16.31
CA GLN A 4 1.12 -6.29 -15.24
C GLN A 4 0.45 -5.05 -14.63
N ASP A 5 -0.09 -4.15 -15.45
CA ASP A 5 -0.79 -2.94 -14.98
C ASP A 5 -2.04 -3.29 -14.16
N VAL A 6 -2.76 -4.35 -14.57
CA VAL A 6 -3.94 -4.85 -13.86
C VAL A 6 -3.57 -5.42 -12.50
N GLU A 7 -2.52 -6.24 -12.44
CA GLU A 7 -2.05 -6.82 -11.18
C GLU A 7 -1.50 -5.73 -10.24
N TRP A 8 -0.77 -4.75 -10.76
CA TRP A 8 -0.35 -3.59 -9.98
C TRP A 8 -1.54 -2.79 -9.46
N SER A 9 -2.54 -2.51 -10.29
CA SER A 9 -3.72 -1.74 -9.88
C SER A 9 -4.49 -2.41 -8.74
N LYS A 10 -4.61 -3.75 -8.78
CA LYS A 10 -5.20 -4.54 -7.68
C LYS A 10 -4.36 -4.45 -6.42
N PHE A 11 -3.03 -4.64 -6.56
CA PHE A 11 -2.10 -4.54 -5.43
C PHE A 11 -2.16 -3.16 -4.77
N ALA A 12 -2.04 -2.09 -5.55
CA ALA A 12 -2.08 -0.70 -5.11
C ALA A 12 -3.40 -0.37 -4.40
N SER A 13 -4.53 -0.82 -4.94
CA SER A 13 -5.84 -0.62 -4.33
C SER A 13 -5.96 -1.33 -2.97
N GLY A 14 -5.46 -2.56 -2.88
CA GLY A 14 -5.44 -3.31 -1.61
C GLY A 14 -4.49 -2.69 -0.58
N LEU A 15 -3.31 -2.25 -1.01
CA LEU A 15 -2.35 -1.54 -0.16
C LEU A 15 -2.93 -0.23 0.38
N LEU A 16 -3.63 0.54 -0.46
CA LEU A 16 -4.27 1.78 -0.02
C LEU A 16 -5.31 1.52 1.08
N GLY A 17 -6.14 0.49 0.94
CA GLY A 17 -7.10 0.09 1.97
C GLY A 17 -6.43 -0.42 3.25
N TYR A 18 -5.35 -1.19 3.12
CA TYR A 18 -4.54 -1.63 4.26
C TYR A 18 -3.96 -0.44 5.04
N ILE A 19 -3.47 0.58 4.33
CA ILE A 19 -2.93 1.80 4.91
C ILE A 19 -4.00 2.63 5.60
N ASP A 20 -5.13 2.87 4.93
CA ASP A 20 -6.25 3.63 5.49
C ASP A 20 -6.76 2.98 6.80
N ALA A 21 -6.90 1.66 6.81
CA ALA A 21 -7.29 0.92 8.01
C ALA A 21 -6.26 1.02 9.15
N GLY A 22 -4.96 0.91 8.83
CA GLY A 22 -3.89 0.99 9.83
C GLY A 22 -3.60 2.40 10.37
N LEU A 23 -4.02 3.44 9.65
CA LEU A 23 -3.94 4.85 10.09
C LEU A 23 -5.24 5.34 10.75
N SER A 24 -6.36 4.65 10.51
CA SER A 24 -7.65 5.04 11.04
C SER A 24 -7.68 4.96 12.56
N ARG A 25 -8.23 6.00 13.20
CA ARG A 25 -8.51 5.99 14.65
C ARG A 25 -9.81 5.27 15.00
N PHE A 26 -10.61 4.92 14.00
CA PHE A 26 -11.94 4.36 14.16
C PHE A 26 -11.99 2.85 13.89
N ILE A 27 -10.97 2.32 13.19
CA ILE A 27 -10.86 0.90 12.89
C ILE A 27 -9.80 0.31 13.81
N GLU A 28 -10.17 -0.67 14.61
CA GLU A 28 -9.22 -1.44 15.40
C GLU A 28 -8.62 -2.53 14.51
N THR A 29 -7.33 -2.40 14.23
CA THR A 29 -6.53 -3.40 13.51
C THR A 29 -5.51 -4.01 14.46
N ASP A 30 -5.09 -5.24 14.19
CA ASP A 30 -4.04 -5.95 14.94
C ASP A 30 -2.62 -5.47 14.57
N TYR A 31 -2.52 -4.53 13.63
CA TYR A 31 -1.30 -3.87 13.20
C TYR A 31 -1.44 -2.34 13.33
N LYS A 32 -0.31 -1.63 13.22
CA LYS A 32 -0.30 -0.17 13.10
C LYS A 32 0.66 0.23 12.01
N ILE A 33 0.30 1.26 11.26
CA ILE A 33 1.15 1.80 10.22
C ILE A 33 1.73 3.12 10.71
N ASP A 34 3.06 3.15 10.74
CA ASP A 34 3.81 4.38 10.92
C ASP A 34 4.35 4.78 9.55
N LEU A 35 3.78 5.82 8.96
CA LEU A 35 4.13 6.32 7.64
C LEU A 35 4.06 7.84 7.67
N ASN A 36 5.17 8.50 7.36
CA ASN A 36 5.25 9.96 7.32
C ASN A 36 4.79 10.51 5.96
N MET A 37 3.59 10.11 5.54
CA MET A 37 2.98 10.52 4.27
C MET A 37 1.49 10.72 4.47
N SER A 38 0.94 11.73 3.81
CA SER A 38 -0.50 11.91 3.70
C SER A 38 -1.11 10.90 2.72
N MET A 39 -2.42 10.62 2.86
CA MET A 39 -3.13 9.72 1.95
C MET A 39 -3.06 10.19 0.48
N GLY A 40 -2.99 11.50 0.24
CA GLY A 40 -2.82 12.07 -1.10
C GLY A 40 -1.44 11.78 -1.70
N GLU A 41 -0.37 11.90 -0.91
CA GLU A 41 0.99 11.56 -1.35
C GLU A 41 1.12 10.07 -1.67
N ILE A 42 0.51 9.21 -0.85
CA ILE A 42 0.48 7.76 -1.07
C ILE A 42 -0.25 7.43 -2.36
N LEU A 43 -1.44 8.01 -2.57
CA LEU A 43 -2.21 7.79 -3.79
C LEU A 43 -1.44 8.22 -5.04
N HIS A 44 -0.80 9.39 -4.99
CA HIS A 44 0.01 9.89 -6.10
C HIS A 44 1.18 8.94 -6.41
N GLU A 45 1.92 8.51 -5.40
CA GLU A 45 3.06 7.61 -5.57
C GLU A 45 2.65 6.24 -6.13
N LEU A 46 1.51 5.69 -5.69
CA LEU A 46 0.95 4.45 -6.21
C LEU A 46 0.48 4.55 -7.68
N GLN A 47 0.01 5.74 -8.10
CA GLN A 47 -0.42 6.02 -9.47
C GLN A 47 0.76 6.16 -10.44
N GLU A 48 1.87 6.74 -10.00
CA GLU A 48 3.08 6.95 -10.82
C GLU A 48 3.99 5.70 -10.87
N SER A 49 3.75 4.72 -10.00
CA SER A 49 4.54 3.49 -9.92
C SER A 49 3.87 2.32 -10.64
N THR A 50 4.65 1.29 -10.95
CA THR A 50 4.19 0.01 -11.55
C THR A 50 4.70 -1.22 -10.78
N SER A 51 5.49 -1.00 -9.74
CA SER A 51 6.06 -2.05 -8.89
C SER A 51 6.46 -1.49 -7.52
N ILE A 52 6.60 -2.37 -6.53
CA ILE A 52 6.99 -2.01 -5.16
C ILE A 52 8.35 -1.28 -5.14
N ASP A 53 9.29 -1.68 -6.01
CA ASP A 53 10.65 -1.15 -6.01
C ASP A 53 10.78 0.28 -6.57
N GLN A 54 9.70 0.81 -7.13
CA GLN A 54 9.63 2.20 -7.59
C GLN A 54 9.09 3.17 -6.52
N LEU A 55 8.55 2.63 -5.42
CA LEU A 55 8.03 3.43 -4.31
C LEU A 55 9.17 4.01 -3.46
N SER A 56 8.88 5.09 -2.76
CA SER A 56 9.70 5.66 -1.69
C SER A 56 10.03 4.60 -0.65
N SER A 57 11.18 4.74 0.02
CA SER A 57 11.64 3.73 0.98
C SER A 57 10.63 3.47 2.10
N ASP A 58 9.90 4.51 2.52
CA ASP A 58 8.88 4.41 3.56
C ASP A 58 7.67 3.60 3.07
N LEU A 59 7.13 3.94 1.89
CA LEU A 59 5.98 3.24 1.32
C LEU A 59 6.35 1.82 0.85
N GLN A 60 7.58 1.63 0.36
CA GLN A 60 8.12 0.32 -0.01
C GLN A 60 8.18 -0.63 1.18
N ARG A 61 8.53 -0.14 2.39
CA ARG A 61 8.51 -0.95 3.61
C ARG A 61 7.10 -1.45 3.91
N VAL A 62 6.12 -0.55 3.93
CA VAL A 62 4.71 -0.89 4.22
C VAL A 62 4.13 -1.79 3.13
N ALA A 63 4.46 -1.55 1.86
CA ALA A 63 4.06 -2.41 0.74
C ALA A 63 4.57 -3.84 0.89
N LYS A 64 5.83 -4.03 1.33
CA LYS A 64 6.41 -5.36 1.59
C LYS A 64 5.78 -6.05 2.81
N GLU A 65 5.41 -5.29 3.83
CA GLU A 65 4.63 -5.82 4.96
C GLU A 65 3.27 -6.33 4.48
N TYR A 66 2.52 -5.49 3.76
CA TYR A 66 1.24 -5.87 3.16
C TYR A 66 1.35 -7.11 2.25
N GLU A 67 2.37 -7.18 1.39
CA GLU A 67 2.59 -8.33 0.52
C GLU A 67 2.80 -9.65 1.29
N ARG A 68 3.43 -9.59 2.47
CA ARG A 68 3.58 -10.76 3.35
C ARG A 68 2.27 -11.11 4.06
N HIS A 69 1.47 -10.12 4.41
CA HIS A 69 0.15 -10.32 5.02
C HIS A 69 -0.83 -10.95 4.03
N SER A 70 -0.88 -10.45 2.79
CA SER A 70 -1.80 -10.95 1.76
C SER A 70 -1.48 -12.37 1.29
N LYS A 71 -0.22 -12.81 1.37
CA LYS A 71 0.19 -14.20 1.07
C LYS A 71 -0.12 -15.21 2.17
N LYS A 72 -0.47 -14.75 3.38
CA LYS A 72 -0.80 -15.62 4.53
C LYS A 72 -2.30 -15.90 4.68
N GLN A 73 -3.14 -15.18 3.94
CA GLN A 73 -4.58 -15.43 3.82
C GLN A 73 -4.84 -16.27 2.58
#